data_AF-A0A7E6EHQ8-F1
#
_entry.id   AF-A0A7E6EHQ8-F1
#
_cell.length_a   1.000
_cell.length_b   1.000
_cell.length_c   1.000
_cell.angle_alpha   90.00
_cell.angle_beta   90.00
_cell.angle_gamma   90.00
#
_symmetry.space_group_name_H-M   'P 1'
#
loop_
_entity.id
_entity.type
_entity.pdbx_description
1 polymer ?
#
loop_
_entity_poly.entity_id
_entity_poly.type
_entity_poly.pdbx_seq_one_letter_code
_entity_poly.pdbx_strand_id
1 'polypeptide(L)'
;MGTHEAQFFGPFSDLRIPIFTYTPGPGSYQTTESNVYKHRAPLYSLTSRIQRQLASTDNPSPATYYPNKVLGCAPQISFGIRHSPYIAPLVVETNYN
;
A
#
# COMPACT_ATOMS: atom_id res chain seq x y z
N MET A 1 2.42 -54.92 -52.30
CA MET A 1 3.17 -54.51 -51.10
C MET A 1 4.23 -53.52 -51.55
N GLY A 2 3.88 -52.25 -51.66
CA GLY A 2 4.81 -51.18 -52.02
C GLY A 2 4.46 -49.98 -51.16
N THR A 3 5.34 -49.64 -50.22
CA THR A 3 5.20 -48.44 -49.40
C THR A 3 5.60 -47.26 -50.28
N HIS A 4 4.63 -46.40 -50.61
CA HIS A 4 4.93 -45.13 -51.25
C HIS A 4 5.42 -44.16 -50.16
N GLU A 5 6.74 -44.14 -50.01
CA GLU A 5 7.49 -43.14 -49.27
C GLU A 5 7.21 -41.76 -49.91
N ALA A 6 6.41 -40.92 -49.24
CA ALA A 6 6.18 -39.55 -49.66
C ALA A 6 7.31 -38.66 -49.14
N GLN A 7 8.31 -38.38 -49.99
CA GLN A 7 9.35 -37.39 -49.72
C GLN A 7 8.79 -35.98 -49.94
N PHE A 8 8.40 -35.31 -48.86
CA PHE A 8 8.08 -33.88 -48.88
C PHE A 8 9.39 -33.06 -48.93
N PHE A 9 9.69 -32.52 -50.12
CA PHE A 9 10.71 -31.49 -50.31
C PHE A 9 10.15 -30.12 -49.87
N GLY A 10 10.68 -29.53 -48.79
CA GLY A 10 10.32 -28.18 -48.34
C GLY A 10 11.36 -27.58 -47.37
N PRO A 11 11.64 -26.25 -47.42
CA PRO A 11 12.86 -25.64 -46.90
C PRO A 11 12.73 -25.22 -45.42
N PHE A 12 12.26 -26.12 -44.56
CA PHE A 12 12.17 -25.86 -43.12
C PHE A 12 13.06 -26.80 -42.31
N SER A 13 14.27 -27.07 -42.81
CA SER A 13 15.36 -27.49 -41.95
C SER A 13 15.88 -26.25 -41.23
N ASP A 14 15.38 -26.04 -40.00
CA ASP A 14 16.07 -25.40 -38.87
C ASP A 14 15.25 -24.29 -38.15
N LEU A 15 14.15 -24.68 -37.51
CA LEU A 15 13.49 -23.88 -36.48
C LEU A 15 13.24 -24.73 -35.23
N ARG A 16 14.31 -25.33 -34.70
CA ARG A 16 14.30 -25.82 -33.31
C ARG A 16 14.56 -24.64 -32.38
N ILE A 17 13.66 -23.66 -32.38
CA ILE A 17 13.55 -22.76 -31.22
C ILE A 17 12.89 -23.62 -30.14
N PRO A 18 13.61 -24.02 -29.07
CA PRO A 18 13.01 -24.88 -28.08
C PRO A 18 11.86 -24.13 -27.41
N ILE A 19 10.72 -24.80 -27.23
CA ILE A 19 9.52 -24.32 -26.53
C ILE A 19 9.80 -23.71 -25.14
N PHE A 20 10.97 -23.98 -24.58
CA PHE A 20 11.52 -23.36 -23.37
C PHE A 20 11.83 -21.86 -23.50
N THR A 21 11.93 -21.32 -24.72
CA THR A 21 12.23 -19.89 -24.95
C THR A 21 10.99 -18.99 -24.86
N TYR A 22 9.80 -19.54 -25.14
CA TYR A 22 8.54 -18.79 -25.08
C TYR A 22 7.88 -18.83 -23.71
N THR A 23 8.31 -19.73 -22.84
CA THR A 23 7.76 -19.86 -21.49
C THR A 23 8.70 -19.16 -20.52
N PRO A 24 8.38 -17.95 -20.03
CA PRO A 24 9.17 -17.29 -19.00
C PRO A 24 9.37 -18.24 -17.82
N GLY A 25 10.63 -18.43 -17.40
CA GLY A 25 10.95 -19.23 -16.22
C GLY A 25 10.38 -18.61 -14.95
N PRO A 26 10.42 -19.33 -13.81
CA PRO A 26 10.01 -18.77 -12.53
C PRO A 26 10.77 -17.45 -12.26
N GLY A 27 10.05 -16.37 -11.93
CA GLY A 27 10.64 -15.04 -11.72
C GLY A 27 10.93 -14.21 -12.98
N SER A 28 10.63 -14.71 -14.19
CA SER A 28 10.83 -13.94 -15.45
C SER A 28 9.73 -12.90 -15.71
N TYR A 29 8.65 -12.92 -14.94
CA TYR A 29 7.62 -11.89 -14.97
C TYR A 29 8.07 -10.67 -14.17
N GLN A 30 7.92 -9.48 -14.77
CA GLN A 30 8.14 -8.23 -14.04
C GLN A 30 7.04 -8.03 -12.99
N THR A 31 7.43 -7.68 -11.77
CA THR A 31 6.49 -7.33 -10.71
C THR A 31 6.19 -5.85 -10.77
N THR A 32 4.91 -5.48 -10.82
CA THR A 32 4.48 -4.08 -10.72
C THR A 32 4.51 -3.61 -9.28
N GLU A 33 4.80 -2.33 -9.08
CA GLU A 33 4.72 -1.69 -7.77
C GLU A 33 3.35 -1.94 -7.13
N SER A 34 3.32 -2.45 -5.91
CA SER A 34 2.07 -2.84 -5.23
C SER A 34 1.07 -1.69 -5.09
N ASN A 35 1.57 -0.45 -5.03
CA ASN A 35 0.76 0.78 -4.97
C ASN A 35 -0.06 1.05 -6.25
N VAL A 36 0.22 0.34 -7.36
CA VAL A 36 -0.51 0.50 -8.62
C VAL A 36 -1.91 -0.10 -8.53
N TYR A 37 -2.08 -1.17 -7.74
CA TYR A 37 -3.34 -1.91 -7.66
C TYR A 37 -3.83 -2.13 -6.21
N LYS A 38 -3.00 -1.85 -5.20
CA LYS A 38 -3.40 -1.83 -3.79
C LYS A 38 -3.38 -0.41 -3.26
N HIS A 39 -4.20 -0.17 -2.23
CA HIS A 39 -4.07 1.05 -1.44
C HIS A 39 -2.65 1.17 -0.88
N ARG A 40 -2.05 2.33 -1.11
CA ARG A 40 -0.72 2.67 -0.58
C ARG A 40 -0.74 2.60 0.94
N ALA A 41 0.30 2.00 1.51
CA ALA A 41 0.49 2.01 2.97
C ALA A 41 0.61 3.46 3.48
N PRO A 42 0.16 3.74 4.73
CA PRO A 42 0.35 5.05 5.33
C PRO A 42 1.83 5.45 5.33
N LEU A 43 2.12 6.67 4.86
CA LEU A 43 3.49 7.20 4.80
C LEU A 43 4.00 7.70 6.15
N TYR A 44 3.09 7.95 7.09
CA TYR A 44 3.38 8.54 8.38
C TYR A 44 2.73 7.72 9.49
N SER A 45 3.40 7.64 10.63
CA SER A 45 2.89 7.02 11.86
C SER A 45 2.55 8.11 12.86
N LEU A 46 1.42 7.98 13.56
CA LEU A 46 1.03 8.89 14.64
C LEU A 46 1.78 8.59 15.95
N THR A 47 2.31 7.38 16.07
CA THR A 47 3.16 7.00 17.17
C THR A 47 4.62 7.06 16.75
N SER A 48 5.45 7.58 17.64
CA SER A 48 6.91 7.47 17.55
C SER A 48 7.29 5.98 17.53
N ARG A 49 8.27 5.61 16.71
CA ARG A 49 8.98 4.33 16.89
C ARG A 49 9.88 4.48 18.12
N ILE A 50 9.29 4.38 19.30
CA ILE A 50 10.02 4.44 20.56
C ILE A 50 10.84 3.15 20.63
N GLN A 51 12.17 3.25 20.43
CA GLN A 51 13.07 2.23 20.97
C GLN A 51 12.76 2.16 22.46
N ARG A 52 12.31 1.00 22.93
CA ARG A 52 11.99 0.77 24.35
C ARG A 52 13.15 1.29 25.20
N GLN A 53 12.98 2.48 25.78
CA GLN A 53 13.95 3.04 26.69
C GLN A 53 13.88 2.19 27.95
N LEU A 54 14.86 1.30 28.09
CA LEU A 54 14.98 0.33 29.17
C LEU A 54 15.26 0.99 30.53
N ALA A 55 15.53 2.28 30.56
CA ALA A 55 15.87 3.01 31.76
C ALA A 55 15.28 4.43 31.69
N SER A 56 14.60 4.81 32.78
CA SER A 56 13.94 6.10 33.03
C SER A 56 12.54 6.28 32.42
N THR A 57 11.67 5.27 32.56
CA THR A 57 10.24 5.59 32.58
C THR A 57 9.98 6.40 33.85
N ASP A 58 9.80 7.70 33.71
CA ASP A 58 9.20 8.56 34.74
C ASP A 58 7.76 8.09 34.96
N ASN A 59 7.60 7.03 35.75
CA ASN A 59 6.34 6.52 36.26
C ASN A 59 6.19 7.10 37.67
N PRO A 60 5.70 8.35 37.82
CA PRO A 60 5.50 8.93 39.13
C PRO A 60 4.55 8.04 39.94
N SER A 61 4.79 7.94 41.24
CA SER A 61 3.81 7.33 42.13
C SER A 61 2.46 8.07 42.00
N PRO A 62 1.32 7.45 42.34
CA PRO A 62 0.01 8.10 42.25
C PRO A 62 -0.06 9.47 42.94
N ALA A 63 0.72 9.67 44.00
CA ALA A 63 0.82 10.92 44.74
C ALA A 63 1.72 11.99 44.09
N THR A 64 2.49 11.63 43.05
CA THR A 64 3.48 12.51 42.38
C THR A 64 2.94 13.12 41.08
N TYR A 65 1.75 12.72 40.61
CA TYR A 65 1.12 13.34 39.45
C TYR A 65 0.71 14.79 39.77
N TYR A 66 1.34 15.75 39.08
CA TYR A 66 0.95 17.17 39.11
C TYR A 66 0.28 17.54 37.77
N PRO A 67 -1.06 17.70 37.73
CA PRO A 67 -1.80 17.85 36.46
C PRO A 67 -1.55 19.17 35.73
N ASN A 68 -0.94 20.17 36.37
CA ASN A 68 -0.90 21.54 35.88
C ASN A 68 0.34 21.90 35.03
N LYS A 69 1.18 20.93 34.64
CA LYS A 69 2.25 21.16 33.66
C LYS A 69 1.69 21.03 32.24
N VAL A 70 0.89 22.01 31.82
CA VAL A 70 0.51 22.13 30.41
C VAL A 70 1.74 22.66 29.65
N LEU A 71 2.37 21.81 28.85
CA LEU A 71 3.37 22.25 27.88
C LEU A 71 2.63 23.08 26.83
N GLY A 72 2.85 24.40 26.82
CA GLY A 72 2.02 25.40 26.13
C GLY A 72 2.05 25.41 24.60
N CYS A 73 2.30 24.29 23.94
CA CYS A 73 2.27 24.20 22.49
C CYS A 73 0.99 23.50 22.02
N ALA A 74 0.19 24.22 21.23
CA ALA A 74 -0.90 23.62 20.47
C ALA A 74 -0.35 22.58 19.47
N PRO A 75 -1.11 21.51 19.16
CA PRO A 75 -0.66 20.52 18.20
C PRO A 75 -0.53 21.13 16.81
N GLN A 76 0.61 20.90 16.14
CA GLN A 76 0.85 21.39 14.78
C GLN A 76 0.01 20.66 13.71
N ILE A 77 -0.53 19.49 14.04
CA ILE A 77 -1.32 18.63 13.13
C ILE A 77 -2.66 18.28 13.78
N SER A 78 -3.71 18.16 12.98
CA SER A 78 -5.05 17.75 13.41
C SER A 78 -5.55 16.54 12.62
N PHE A 79 -6.34 15.67 13.26
CA PHE A 79 -6.91 14.45 12.65
C PHE A 79 -8.31 14.66 12.06
N GLY A 80 -8.72 15.91 11.85
CA GLY A 80 -10.04 16.22 11.30
C GLY A 80 -10.15 15.92 9.81
N ILE A 81 -11.31 15.40 9.38
CA ILE A 81 -11.64 15.35 7.95
C ILE A 81 -11.76 16.80 7.47
N ARG A 82 -10.86 17.21 6.57
CA ARG A 82 -11.06 18.43 5.78
C ARG A 82 -12.09 18.10 4.73
N HIS A 83 -13.33 18.41 5.06
CA HIS A 83 -14.46 18.40 4.12
C HIS A 83 -14.05 19.04 2.78
N SER A 84 -14.53 18.47 1.67
CA SER A 84 -14.33 19.09 0.36
C SER A 84 -14.95 20.49 0.36
N PRO A 85 -14.45 21.43 -0.47
CA PRO A 85 -15.06 22.77 -0.57
C PRO A 85 -16.51 22.74 -1.10
N TYR A 86 -17.02 21.58 -1.52
CA TYR A 86 -18.35 21.39 -2.10
C TYR A 86 -19.31 20.66 -1.13
N ILE A 87 -19.20 20.90 0.18
CA ILE A 87 -20.22 20.42 1.12
C ILE A 87 -21.48 21.26 0.98
N ALA A 88 -22.58 20.58 0.66
CA ALA A 88 -23.90 21.17 0.70
C ALA A 88 -24.33 21.35 2.17
N PRO A 89 -24.70 22.57 2.60
CA PRO A 89 -25.30 22.75 3.92
C PRO A 89 -26.64 22.01 3.96
N LEU A 90 -26.92 21.36 5.10
CA LEU A 90 -28.23 20.77 5.34
C LEU A 90 -29.25 21.89 5.52
N VAL A 91 -30.11 22.10 4.52
CA VAL A 91 -31.24 23.03 4.62
C VAL A 91 -32.36 22.33 5.38
N VAL A 92 -32.61 22.78 6.61
CA VAL A 92 -33.76 22.33 7.42
C VAL A 92 -34.82 23.43 7.35
N GLU A 93 -35.91 23.15 6.65
CA GLU A 93 -37.11 23.99 6.64
C GLU A 93 -37.77 23.93 8.03
N THR A 94 -37.47 24.90 8.88
CA THR A 94 -38.15 25.06 10.16
C THR A 94 -39.46 25.81 9.94
N ASN A 95 -40.53 25.08 9.69
CA ASN A 95 -41.89 25.63 9.67
C ASN A 95 -42.28 26.00 11.12
N TYR A 96 -42.18 27.27 11.46
CA TYR A 96 -42.79 27.82 12.68
C TYR A 96 -44.23 28.24 12.37
N ASN A 97 -45.17 27.74 13.18
CA ASN A 97 -46.61 28.02 13.14
C ASN A 97 -46.94 29.21 14.05
#